data_AF-A0A376FB87-F1
#
_entry.id   AF-A0A376FB87-F1
#
_cell.length_a   1.000
_cell.length_b   1.000
_cell.length_c   1.000
_cell.angle_alpha   90.00
_cell.angle_beta   90.00
_cell.angle_gamma   90.00
#
_symmetry.space_group_name_H-M   'P 1'
#
loop_
_entity.id
_entity.type
_entity.pdbx_description
1 polymer ?
#
loop_
_entity_poly.entity_id
_entity_poly.type
_entity_poly.pdbx_seq_one_letter_code
_entity_poly.pdbx_strand_id
1 'polypeptide(L)' 'MQGFIIGQDYGHRIKEFQEAMGRWVQEGKIHYREQITDGLENAPEALIGLLEGRNFGKVVIRVASDNK' A
#
# COMPACT_ATOMS: atom_id res chain seq x y z
N MET A 1 -15.50 -18.88 -1.65
CA MET A 1 -14.25 -18.09 -1.71
C MET A 1 -13.87 -17.76 -0.29
N GLN A 2 -12.66 -18.12 0.18
CA GLN A 2 -12.20 -17.84 1.54
C GLN A 2 -11.23 -16.65 1.52
N GLY A 3 -11.33 -15.78 2.52
CA GLY A 3 -10.34 -14.72 2.74
C GLY A 3 -9.05 -15.29 3.31
N PHE A 4 -7.95 -14.56 3.15
CA PHE A 4 -6.66 -14.89 3.74
C PHE A 4 -5.97 -13.61 4.21
N ILE A 5 -5.16 -13.74 5.26
CA ILE A 5 -4.29 -12.70 5.80
C ILE A 5 -2.86 -13.14 5.51
N ILE A 6 -2.15 -12.38 4.67
CA ILE A 6 -0.79 -12.73 4.21
C ILE A 6 0.14 -13.16 5.35
N GLY A 7 0.12 -12.44 6.48
CA GLY A 7 0.96 -12.78 7.63
C GLY A 7 0.64 -14.12 8.28
N GLN A 8 -0.63 -14.55 8.28
CA GLN A 8 -1.08 -15.80 8.87
C GLN A 8 -0.93 -16.97 7.89
N ASP A 9 -1.40 -16.79 6.66
CA ASP A 9 -1.51 -17.88 5.69
C ASP A 9 -0.22 -18.08 4.87
N TYR A 10 0.56 -17.01 4.67
CA TYR A 10 1.71 -16.99 3.74
C TYR A 10 2.95 -16.29 4.29
N GLY A 11 3.02 -15.98 5.59
CA GLY A 11 4.14 -15.24 6.18
C GLY A 11 5.50 -15.90 5.94
N HIS A 12 5.52 -17.24 5.90
CA HIS A 12 6.72 -18.04 5.60
C HIS A 12 7.30 -17.80 4.18
N ARG A 13 6.55 -17.17 3.27
CA ARG A 13 6.97 -16.86 1.89
C ARG A 13 7.34 -15.40 1.67
N ILE A 14 7.38 -14.58 2.72
CA ILE A 14 7.62 -13.14 2.57
C ILE A 14 8.94 -12.84 1.84
N LYS A 15 9.98 -13.65 2.08
CA LYS A 15 11.29 -13.51 1.43
C LYS A 15 11.21 -13.73 -0.08
N GLU A 16 10.55 -14.82 -0.50
CA GLU A 16 10.32 -15.13 -1.92
C GLU A 16 9.53 -14.00 -2.61
N PHE A 17 8.50 -13.49 -1.93
CA PHE A 17 7.71 -12.36 -2.43
C PHE A 17 8.58 -11.11 -2.62
N GLN A 18 9.39 -10.74 -1.63
CA GLN A 18 10.24 -9.54 -1.69
C GLN A 18 11.24 -9.61 -2.85
N GLU A 19 11.89 -10.76 -3.05
CA GLU A 19 12.84 -10.98 -4.14
C GLU A 19 12.15 -10.85 -5.52
N ALA A 20 11.01 -11.53 -5.71
CA ALA A 20 10.29 -11.51 -6.98
C ALA A 20 9.66 -10.14 -7.28
N MET A 21 8.94 -9.58 -6.30
CA MET A 21 8.23 -8.31 -6.45
C MET A 21 9.20 -7.14 -6.64
N GLY A 22 10.31 -7.12 -5.89
CA GLY A 22 11.36 -6.11 -6.04
C GLY A 22 11.92 -6.09 -7.46
N ARG A 23 12.24 -7.27 -8.02
CA ARG A 23 12.67 -7.39 -9.41
C ARG A 23 11.59 -6.91 -10.39
N TRP A 24 10.33 -7.31 -10.21
CA TRP A 24 9.27 -6.92 -11.15
C TRP A 24 8.98 -5.42 -11.13
N VAL A 25 9.08 -4.76 -9.97
CA VAL A 25 8.98 -3.30 -9.86
C VAL A 25 10.15 -2.63 -10.59
N GLN A 26 11.38 -3.12 -10.40
CA GLN A 26 12.57 -2.59 -11.10
C GLN A 26 12.49 -2.79 -12.62
N GLU A 27 11.95 -3.92 -13.07
CA GLU A 27 11.72 -4.23 -14.49
C GLU A 27 10.50 -3.50 -15.09
N GLY A 28 9.75 -2.72 -14.29
CA GLY A 28 8.56 -2.01 -14.74
C GLY A 28 7.36 -2.93 -15.06
N LYS A 29 7.41 -4.21 -14.65
CA LYS A 29 6.32 -5.17 -14.86
C LYS A 29 5.14 -4.97 -13.91
N ILE A 30 5.37 -4.24 -12.81
CA ILE A 30 4.34 -3.88 -11.83
C ILE A 30 4.23 -2.37 -11.77
N HIS A 31 3.06 -1.86 -12.15
CA HIS A 31 2.68 -0.47 -11.94
C HIS A 31 1.82 -0.37 -10.69
N TYR A 32 2.32 0.34 -9.68
CA TYR A 32 1.56 0.66 -8.48
C TYR A 32 1.08 2.11 -8.54
N ARG A 33 -0.05 2.37 -7.90
CA ARG A 33 -0.58 3.73 -7.77
C ARG A 33 -0.99 4.00 -6.34
N GLU A 34 -0.55 5.13 -5.85
CA GLU A 34 -0.84 5.63 -4.52
C GLU A 34 -1.62 6.93 -4.62
N GLN A 35 -2.51 7.12 -3.65
CA GLN A 35 -3.13 8.40 -3.37
C GLN A 35 -2.57 8.88 -2.04
N ILE A 36 -1.66 9.85 -2.12
CA ILE A 36 -0.95 10.40 -0.96
C ILE A 36 -1.72 11.61 -0.44
N THR A 37 -2.06 11.58 0.84
CA THR A 37 -2.63 12.72 1.57
C THR A 37 -1.60 13.19 2.59
N ASP A 38 -1.30 14.49 2.58
CA ASP A 38 -0.40 15.12 3.54
C ASP A 38 -1.08 15.41 4.87
N GLY A 39 -0.35 15.26 5.98
CA GLY A 39 -0.82 15.61 7.31
C GLY A 39 -1.62 14.51 7.98
N LEU A 40 -1.27 14.19 9.23
CA LEU A 40 -1.98 13.17 10.01
C LEU A 40 -3.41 13.59 10.33
N GLU A 41 -3.64 14.89 10.48
CA GLU A 41 -4.94 15.51 10.69
C GLU A 41 -5.96 15.19 9.58
N ASN A 42 -5.48 14.89 8.36
CA ASN A 42 -6.32 14.54 7.22
C ASN A 42 -6.63 13.03 7.12
N ALA A 43 -6.06 12.20 8.02
CA ALA A 43 -6.29 10.76 8.02
C ALA A 43 -7.77 10.36 8.21
N PRO A 44 -8.58 11.02 9.06
CA PRO A 44 -10.00 10.67 9.21
C PRO A 44 -10.78 10.82 7.90
N GLU A 45 -10.64 11.96 7.20
CA GLU A 45 -11.33 12.19 5.92
C GLU A 45 -10.83 11.23 4.83
N ALA A 46 -9.52 10.96 4.78
CA ALA A 46 -8.96 10.00 3.84
C ALA A 46 -9.48 8.57 4.07
N LEU A 47 -9.69 8.18 5.33
CA LEU A 47 -10.29 6.88 5.67
C LEU A 47 -11.78 6.82 5.29
N ILE A 48 -12.54 7.87 5.55
CA ILE A 48 -13.95 7.97 5.12
C ILE A 48 -14.03 7.82 3.60
N GLY A 49 -13.22 8.57 2.85
CA GLY A 49 -13.16 8.46 1.39
C GLY A 49 -12.75 7.08 0.90
N LEU A 50 -11.85 6.38 1.59
CA LEU A 50 -11.49 4.98 1.30
C LEU A 50 -12.70 4.04 1.45
N LEU A 51 -13.46 4.17 2.54
CA LEU A 51 -14.62 3.33 2.82
C LEU A 51 -15.78 3.60 1.85
N GLU A 52 -15.89 4.82 1.35
CA GLU A 52 -16.84 5.21 0.31
C GLU A 52 -16.37 4.85 -1.12
N GLY A 53 -15.14 4.33 -1.27
CA GLY A 53 -14.57 3.97 -2.57
C GLY A 53 -14.14 5.16 -3.44
N ARG A 54 -13.96 6.35 -2.83
CA ARG A 54 -13.51 7.57 -3.52
C ARG A 54 -12.01 7.54 -3.86
N ASN A 55 -11.24 6.61 -3.29
CA ASN A 55 -9.81 6.54 -3.50
C ASN A 55 -9.44 5.94 -4.86
N PHE A 56 -8.37 6.46 -5.47
CA PHE A 56 -7.86 5.95 -6.73
C PHE A 56 -6.48 5.31 -6.54
N GLY A 57 -6.45 4.09 -5.99
CA GLY A 57 -5.22 3.35 -5.67
C GLY A 57 -5.04 3.17 -4.17
N LYS A 58 -3.81 2.87 -3.72
CA LYS A 58 -3.50 2.71 -2.29
C LYS A 58 -3.52 4.06 -1.59
N VAL A 59 -4.36 4.22 -0.57
CA VAL A 59 -4.37 5.42 0.29
C VAL A 59 -3.16 5.39 1.23
N VAL A 60 -2.40 6.48 1.25
CA VAL A 60 -1.21 6.68 2.10
C VAL A 60 -1.30 8.05 2.75
N ILE A 61 -1.02 8.13 4.05
CA ILE A 61 -0.91 9.40 4.78
C ILE A 61 0.57 9.73 4.98
N ARG A 62 1.02 10.86 4.43
CA ARG A 62 2.36 11.38 4.66
C ARG A 62 2.36 12.25 5.91
N VAL A 63 2.89 11.71 7.00
CA VAL A 63 2.89 12.36 8.33
C VAL A 63 4.03 13.35 8.48
N ALA A 64 5.16 13.10 7.82
CA ALA A 64 6.29 14.01 7.74
C ALA A 64 6.92 13.91 6.36
N SER A 65 7.58 14.99 5.92
CA SER A 65 8.43 14.96 4.74
C SER A 65 9.64 14.06 4.97
N ASP A 66 10.05 13.32 3.94
CA ASP A 66 11.31 12.59 3.96
C ASP A 66 12.45 13.62 4.05
N ASN A 67 13.07 13.73 5.22
CA ASN A 67 14.33 14.46 5.35
C ASN A 67 15.38 13.70 4.53
N LYS A 68 15.74 14.24 3.37
CA LYS A 68 16.92 13.83 2.61
C LYS A 68 18.17 14.46 3.21
#